data_AF-A0A2V9B7W5-F1
#
_entry.id   AF-A0A2V9B7W5-F1
#
_cell.length_a   1.000
_cell.length_b   1.000
_cell.length_c   1.000
_cell.angle_alpha   90.00
_cell.angle_beta   90.00
_cell.angle_gamma   90.00
#
_symmetry.space_group_name_H-M   'P 1'
#
loop_
_entity.id
_entity.type
_entity.pdbx_description
1 polymer ?
#
loop_
_entity_poly.entity_id
_entity_poly.type
_entity_poly.pdbx_seq_one_letter_code
_entity_poly.pdbx_strand_id
1 'polypeptide(L)'
;FGEHHYGRVDLDVTPKQKEKAMAWFSDGDAKKILEWPVVRNETIDGIKLYLGEIGWVMVRASGTENLLRVYAETSQRQSTRNVLSAVADRIHTF
;
A
#
# COMPACT_ATOMS: atom_id res chain seq x y z
N PHE A 1 -14.85 -3.31 -19.38
CA PHE A 1 -15.08 -3.58 -17.95
C PHE A 1 -14.21 -4.77 -17.59
N GLY A 2 -13.01 -4.52 -17.05
CA GLY A 2 -12.07 -5.57 -16.66
C GLY A 2 -12.38 -6.10 -15.26
N GLU A 3 -12.00 -7.34 -14.98
CA GLU A 3 -12.09 -7.88 -13.62
C GLU A 3 -11.09 -7.14 -12.73
N HIS A 4 -11.61 -6.41 -11.74
CA HIS A 4 -10.79 -5.80 -10.70
C HIS A 4 -10.98 -6.59 -9.41
N HIS A 5 -9.88 -7.00 -8.81
CA HIS A 5 -9.87 -7.74 -7.56
C HIS A 5 -9.39 -6.84 -6.44
N TYR A 6 -10.27 -6.62 -5.47
CA TYR A 6 -10.01 -5.83 -4.28
C TYR A 6 -9.60 -6.70 -3.09
N GLY A 7 -8.71 -6.18 -2.24
CA GLY A 7 -8.37 -6.78 -0.96
C GLY A 7 -7.85 -5.76 0.05
N ARG A 8 -7.90 -6.17 1.32
CA ARG A 8 -7.41 -5.37 2.47
C ARG A 8 -6.66 -6.27 3.44
N VAL A 9 -5.61 -5.74 4.05
CA VAL A 9 -4.99 -6.28 5.26
C VAL A 9 -4.85 -5.18 6.31
N ASP A 10 -5.06 -5.54 7.56
CA ASP A 10 -4.92 -4.66 8.71
C ASP A 10 -3.67 -5.12 9.48
N LEU A 11 -2.75 -4.20 9.76
CA LEU A 11 -1.42 -4.49 10.32
C LEU A 11 -1.25 -3.78 11.65
N ASP A 12 -1.11 -4.56 12.72
CA ASP A 12 -0.64 -4.05 14.00
C ASP A 12 0.84 -3.69 13.88
N VAL A 13 1.17 -2.44 14.18
CA VAL A 13 2.51 -1.88 14.00
C VAL A 13 2.92 -1.08 15.22
N THR A 14 4.21 -1.01 15.50
CA THR A 14 4.71 -0.05 16.49
C THR A 14 4.50 1.40 16.01
N PRO A 15 4.43 2.39 16.92
CA PRO A 15 4.38 3.80 16.53
C PRO A 15 5.51 4.20 15.56
N LYS A 16 6.71 3.67 15.80
CA LYS A 16 7.89 3.92 14.95
C LYS A 16 7.75 3.34 13.54
N GLN A 17 7.21 2.12 13.41
CA GLN A 17 6.91 1.51 12.11
C GLN A 17 5.87 2.32 11.35
N LYS A 18 4.83 2.76 12.05
CA LYS A 18 3.77 3.59 11.48
C LYS A 18 4.31 4.90 10.91
N GLU A 19 5.08 5.65 11.69
CA GLU A 19 5.70 6.91 11.25
C GLU A 19 6.61 6.70 10.05
N LYS A 20 7.52 5.71 10.12
CA LYS A 20 8.44 5.39 9.01
C LYS A 20 7.70 4.97 7.75
N ALA A 21 6.67 4.13 7.86
CA ALA A 21 5.88 3.70 6.72
C ALA A 21 5.22 4.91 6.05
N MET A 22 4.51 5.73 6.82
CA MET A 22 3.82 6.90 6.28
C MET A 22 4.79 7.88 5.61
N ALA A 23 5.97 8.13 6.20
CA ALA A 23 7.00 8.95 5.56
C ALA A 23 7.50 8.32 4.25
N TRP A 24 7.90 7.05 4.27
CA TRP A 24 8.43 6.36 3.09
C TRP A 24 7.44 6.32 1.91
N PHE A 25 6.16 6.09 2.19
CA PHE A 25 5.12 6.11 1.16
C PHE A 25 4.82 7.54 0.66
N SER A 26 4.94 8.57 1.51
CA SER A 26 4.61 9.96 1.18
C SER A 26 5.71 10.65 0.37
N ASP A 27 6.97 10.40 0.73
CA ASP A 27 8.14 11.08 0.13
C ASP A 27 8.42 10.61 -1.32
N GLY A 28 7.66 9.63 -1.79
CA GLY A 28 7.81 9.07 -3.13
C GLY A 28 9.03 8.15 -3.26
N ASP A 29 9.58 7.67 -2.15
CA ASP A 29 10.67 6.68 -2.13
C ASP A 29 10.21 5.31 -2.64
N ALA A 30 8.91 5.02 -2.51
CA ALA A 30 8.26 3.87 -3.14
C ALA A 30 8.21 4.05 -4.68
N LYS A 31 9.33 3.83 -5.38
CA LYS A 31 9.40 3.93 -6.85
C LYS A 31 8.75 2.73 -7.57
N LYS A 32 8.67 1.59 -6.90
CA LYS A 32 8.05 0.36 -7.42
C LYS A 32 7.52 -0.51 -6.29
N ILE A 33 6.46 -1.25 -6.57
CA ILE A 33 5.96 -2.34 -5.72
C ILE A 33 6.11 -3.62 -6.54
N LEU A 34 6.95 -4.55 -6.06
CA LEU A 34 7.37 -5.73 -6.82
C LEU A 34 8.00 -5.30 -8.17
N GLU A 35 7.43 -5.74 -9.28
CA GLU A 35 7.86 -5.39 -10.65
C GLU A 35 7.14 -4.15 -11.21
N TRP A 36 6.10 -3.65 -10.54
CA TRP A 36 5.26 -2.59 -11.07
C TRP A 36 5.72 -1.19 -10.63
N PRO A 37 5.92 -0.26 -11.58
CA PRO A 37 6.33 1.11 -11.27
C PRO A 37 5.20 1.89 -10.61
N VAL A 38 5.56 2.78 -9.69
CA VAL A 38 4.62 3.76 -9.13
C VAL A 38 4.57 4.95 -10.07
N VAL A 39 3.45 5.11 -10.78
CA VAL A 39 3.28 6.16 -11.80
C VAL A 39 2.65 7.44 -11.24
N ARG A 40 1.98 7.33 -10.09
CA ARG A 40 1.33 8.45 -9.41
C ARG A 40 1.18 8.15 -7.92
N ASN A 41 1.32 9.19 -7.10
CA ASN A 41 0.97 9.19 -5.68
C ASN A 41 -0.19 10.15 -5.42
N GLU A 42 -1.00 9.83 -4.42
CA GLU A 42 -2.07 10.69 -3.90
C GLU A 42 -2.10 10.55 -2.38
N THR A 43 -2.06 11.68 -1.67
CA THR A 43 -1.87 11.72 -0.21
C THR A 43 -3.13 12.16 0.55
N ILE A 44 -4.31 12.03 -0.05
CA ILE A 44 -5.59 12.43 0.55
C ILE A 44 -6.19 11.21 1.28
N ASP A 45 -6.44 11.34 2.59
CA ASP A 45 -7.01 10.30 3.47
C ASP A 45 -6.25 8.95 3.47
N GLY A 46 -4.93 9.03 3.38
CA GLY A 46 -4.02 7.90 3.22
C GLY A 46 -3.00 8.21 2.11
N ILE A 47 -2.18 7.23 1.78
CA ILE A 47 -1.22 7.33 0.68
C ILE A 47 -1.55 6.26 -0.34
N LYS A 48 -2.08 6.69 -1.48
CA LYS A 48 -2.45 5.84 -2.61
C LYS A 48 -1.39 5.93 -3.70
N LEU A 49 -0.86 4.78 -4.07
CA LEU A 49 0.12 4.59 -5.13
C LEU A 49 -0.54 3.88 -6.31
N TYR A 50 -0.44 4.47 -7.49
CA TYR A 50 -0.91 3.88 -8.74
C TYR A 50 0.20 3.06 -9.38
N LEU A 51 -0.09 1.80 -9.72
CA LEU A 51 0.85 0.81 -10.22
C LEU A 51 0.74 0.66 -11.76
N GLY A 52 0.66 1.78 -12.48
CA GLY A 52 0.41 1.80 -13.92
C GLY A 52 -0.96 1.22 -14.27
N GLU A 53 -1.01 0.40 -15.33
CA GLU A 53 -2.25 -0.20 -15.84
C GLU A 53 -2.80 -1.34 -14.97
N ILE A 54 -2.02 -1.85 -14.02
CA ILE A 54 -2.45 -3.01 -13.23
C ILE A 54 -3.38 -2.65 -12.08
N GLY A 55 -3.37 -1.40 -11.60
CA GLY A 55 -4.22 -0.95 -10.49
C GLY A 55 -3.51 -0.06 -9.47
N TRP A 56 -3.84 -0.22 -8.19
CA TRP A 56 -3.33 0.66 -7.12
C TRP A 56 -3.18 -0.06 -5.78
N VAL A 57 -2.38 0.53 -4.89
CA VAL A 57 -2.27 0.17 -3.48
C VAL A 57 -2.38 1.42 -2.61
N MET A 58 -3.02 1.33 -1.45
CA MET A 58 -3.21 2.45 -0.53
C MET A 58 -2.87 2.04 0.90
N VAL A 59 -2.09 2.86 1.57
CA VAL A 59 -1.74 2.71 2.98
C VAL A 59 -2.41 3.81 3.78
N ARG A 60 -3.18 3.43 4.80
CA ARG A 60 -3.90 4.37 5.67
C ARG A 60 -3.59 4.09 7.13
N ALA A 61 -3.18 5.14 7.84
CA ALA A 61 -2.99 5.08 9.29
C ALA A 61 -4.30 5.23 10.04
N SER A 62 -4.51 4.42 11.10
CA SER A 62 -5.55 4.70 12.10
C SER A 62 -5.17 5.95 12.90
N GLY A 63 -6.12 6.83 13.20
CA GLY A 63 -5.84 8.06 13.97
C GLY A 63 -5.63 7.80 15.47
N THR A 64 -6.25 6.74 16.00
CA THR A 64 -6.30 6.45 17.43
C THR A 64 -5.56 5.17 17.82
N GLU A 65 -5.18 4.34 16.84
CA GLU A 65 -4.59 3.03 17.07
C GLU A 65 -3.23 2.89 16.38
N ASN A 66 -2.46 1.93 16.89
CA ASN A 66 -1.19 1.44 16.34
C ASN A 66 -1.43 0.49 15.15
N LEU A 67 -2.22 0.96 14.19
CA LEU A 67 -2.76 0.16 13.09
C LEU A 67 -2.51 0.87 11.75
N LEU A 68 -2.03 0.12 10.77
CA LEU A 68 -2.04 0.49 9.36
C LEU A 68 -2.99 -0.41 8.58
N ARG A 69 -3.80 0.18 7.70
CA ARG A 69 -4.66 -0.56 6.77
C ARG A 69 -4.07 -0.44 5.38
N VAL A 70 -3.83 -1.58 4.74
CA VAL A 70 -3.33 -1.66 3.37
C VAL A 70 -4.46 -2.18 2.49
N TYR A 71 -4.78 -1.43 1.45
CA TYR A 71 -5.79 -1.75 0.45
C TYR A 71 -5.11 -1.92 -0.88
N ALA A 72 -5.51 -2.90 -1.67
CA ALA A 72 -5.05 -3.03 -3.04
C ALA A 72 -6.19 -3.43 -3.96
N GLU A 73 -6.12 -2.94 -5.17
CA GLU A 73 -7.01 -3.35 -6.25
C GLU A 73 -6.19 -3.49 -7.51
N THR A 74 -6.27 -4.66 -8.15
CA THR A 74 -5.55 -4.91 -9.40
C THR A 74 -6.38 -5.70 -10.39
N SER A 75 -5.92 -5.81 -11.63
CA SER A 75 -6.57 -6.57 -12.71
C SER A 75 -6.58 -8.10 -12.51
N GLN A 76 -5.85 -8.63 -11.52
CA GLN A 76 -5.78 -10.06 -11.25
C GLN A 76 -5.76 -10.36 -9.75
N ARG A 77 -6.50 -11.38 -9.32
CA ARG A 77 -6.57 -11.76 -7.90
C ARG A 77 -5.21 -12.06 -7.28
N GLN A 78 -4.34 -12.72 -8.05
CA GLN A 78 -2.99 -13.06 -7.60
C GLN A 78 -2.13 -11.80 -7.42
N SER A 79 -2.20 -10.87 -8.37
CA SER A 79 -1.50 -9.59 -8.26
C SER A 79 -1.97 -8.80 -7.04
N THR A 80 -3.27 -8.75 -6.76
CA THR A 80 -3.81 -8.08 -5.56
C THR A 80 -3.23 -8.69 -4.28
N ARG A 81 -3.19 -10.03 -4.17
CA ARG A 81 -2.60 -10.71 -3.01
C ARG A 81 -1.09 -10.44 -2.89
N ASN A 82 -0.36 -10.48 -3.99
CA ASN A 82 1.08 -10.24 -4.00
C ASN A 82 1.42 -8.81 -3.58
N VAL A 83 0.66 -7.82 -4.09
CA VAL A 83 0.80 -6.40 -3.71
C VAL A 83 0.55 -6.20 -2.22
N LEU A 84 -0.53 -6.77 -1.68
CA LEU A 84 -0.85 -6.68 -0.25
C LEU A 84 0.27 -7.27 0.60
N SER A 85 0.75 -8.48 0.26
CA SER A 85 1.83 -9.14 1.00
C SER A 85 3.12 -8.32 0.95
N ALA A 86 3.54 -7.88 -0.24
CA ALA A 86 4.78 -7.14 -0.42
C ALA A 86 4.80 -5.83 0.37
N VAL A 87 3.67 -5.11 0.41
CA VAL A 87 3.55 -3.88 1.19
C VAL A 87 3.52 -4.16 2.68
N ALA A 88 2.81 -5.20 3.13
CA ALA A 88 2.79 -5.60 4.53
C ALA A 88 4.19 -6.01 5.03
N ASP A 89 4.89 -6.86 4.27
CA ASP A 89 6.24 -7.29 4.58
C ASP A 89 7.19 -6.09 4.68
N ARG A 90 7.10 -5.15 3.72
CA ARG A 90 7.89 -3.92 3.76
C ARG A 90 7.64 -3.12 5.03
N ILE A 91 6.38 -2.95 5.42
CA ILE A 91 6.01 -2.23 6.66
C ILE A 91 6.61 -2.90 7.89
N HIS A 92 6.57 -4.23 7.97
CA HIS A 92 7.15 -4.98 9.09
C HIS A 92 8.67 -4.88 9.18
N THR A 93 9.36 -4.57 8.08
CA THR A 93 10.83 -4.36 8.09
C THR A 93 11.27 -2.98 8.59
N PHE A 94 10.35 -2.05 8.84
CA PHE A 94 10.67 -0.70 9.37
C PHE A 94 10.95 -0.70 10.88
#